data_AF-A0AAV8XGH9-F1
#
_entry.id   AF-A0AAV8XGH9-F1
#
_cell.length_a   1.000
_cell.length_b   1.000
_cell.length_c   1.000
_cell.angle_alpha   90.00
_cell.angle_beta   90.00
_cell.angle_gamma   90.00
#
_symmetry.space_group_name_H-M   'P 1'
#
loop_
_entity.id
_entity.type
_entity.pdbx_description
1 polymer ?
#
loop_
_entity_poly.entity_id
_entity_poly.type
_entity_poly.pdbx_seq_one_letter_code
_entity_poly.pdbx_strand_id
1 'polypeptide(L)'
;MQRSLEQRMSIKVCVKLEKSAAETIPMLKKAFGVDCLLDRQNFRWHKAFAEDRKDVKDGNRGGRPSTSSSDDNYVPTLSDSDNIIKVH
;
A
#
# COMPACT_ATOMS: atom_id res chain seq x y z
N MET A 1 3.35 -5.32 13.76
CA MET A 1 2.24 -4.73 12.96
C MET A 1 1.74 -3.40 13.51
N GLN A 2 1.51 -3.23 14.83
CA GLN A 2 1.03 -1.94 15.39
C GLN A 2 2.06 -0.80 15.28
N ARG A 3 3.34 -1.04 15.64
CA ARG A 3 4.41 -0.04 15.54
C ARG A 3 4.60 0.55 14.13
N SER A 4 4.41 -0.26 13.09
CA SER A 4 4.47 0.23 11.71
C SER A 4 3.25 1.06 11.29
N LEU A 5 2.09 0.86 11.93
CA LEU A 5 0.88 1.64 11.64
C LEU A 5 0.98 3.03 12.24
N GLU A 6 1.46 3.13 13.49
CA GLU A 6 1.69 4.39 14.18
C GLU A 6 2.62 5.31 13.37
N GLN A 7 3.77 4.80 12.93
CA GLN A 7 4.71 5.57 12.12
C GLN A 7 4.10 6.02 10.77
N ARG A 8 3.27 5.18 10.12
CA ARG A 8 2.55 5.56 8.90
C ARG A 8 1.54 6.68 9.16
N MET A 9 0.85 6.65 10.31
CA MET A 9 -0.04 7.75 10.71
C MET A 9 0.76 9.03 10.95
N SER A 10 1.92 8.95 11.59
CA SER A 10 2.81 10.10 11.77
C SER A 10 3.25 10.69 10.43
N ILE A 11 3.63 9.86 9.45
CA ILE A 11 3.95 10.33 8.08
C ILE A 11 2.74 11.06 7.47
N LYS A 12 1.54 10.48 7.59
CA LYS A 12 0.31 11.09 7.06
C LYS A 12 0.02 12.46 7.70
N VAL A 13 0.26 12.61 8.99
CA VAL A 13 0.16 13.90 9.69
C VAL A 13 1.21 14.89 9.15
N CYS A 14 2.46 14.46 8.96
CA CYS A 14 3.50 15.32 8.38
C CYS A 14 3.12 15.83 6.98
N VAL A 15 2.56 14.98 6.11
CA VAL A 15 2.07 15.40 4.78
C VAL A 15 0.95 16.43 4.89
N LYS A 16 -0.01 16.25 5.81
CA LYS A 16 -1.09 17.22 6.06
C LYS A 16 -0.57 18.56 6.62
N LEU A 17 0.60 18.55 7.25
CA LEU A 17 1.32 19.74 7.71
C LEU A 17 2.26 20.31 6.64
N GLU A 18 2.10 19.88 5.38
CA GLU A 18 2.89 20.32 4.22
C GLU A 18 4.40 20.08 4.38
N LYS A 19 4.79 19.10 5.20
CA LYS A 19 6.19 18.72 5.38
C LYS A 19 6.69 17.91 4.21
N SER A 20 7.87 18.26 3.73
CA SER A 20 8.58 17.50 2.70
C SER A 20 9.06 16.15 3.25
N ALA A 21 9.37 15.20 2.35
CA ALA A 21 9.97 13.93 2.76
C ALA A 21 11.33 14.14 3.45
N ALA A 22 12.09 15.14 3.01
CA ALA A 22 13.39 15.51 3.56
C ALA A 22 13.31 16.02 5.02
N GLU A 23 12.21 16.67 5.41
CA GLU A 23 11.93 17.04 6.81
C GLU A 23 11.31 15.89 7.59
N THR A 24 10.41 15.13 6.96
CA THR A 24 9.63 14.08 7.64
C THR A 24 10.51 12.93 8.12
N ILE A 25 11.45 12.45 7.28
CA ILE A 25 12.34 11.33 7.62
C ILE A 25 13.17 11.60 8.88
N PRO A 26 13.90 12.72 9.02
CA PRO A 26 14.65 13.00 10.25
C PRO A 26 13.74 13.20 11.46
N MET A 27 12.53 13.76 11.30
CA MET A 27 11.55 13.84 12.39
C MET A 27 11.14 12.46 12.90
N LEU A 28 10.91 11.50 12.01
CA LEU A 28 10.57 10.12 12.37
C LEU A 28 11.74 9.40 13.03
N LYS A 29 12.97 9.59 12.52
CA LYS A 29 14.19 9.04 13.17
C LYS A 29 14.35 9.58 14.58
N LYS A 30 14.07 10.86 14.81
CA LYS A 30 14.12 11.46 16.16
C LYS A 30 13.02 10.91 17.08
N ALA A 31 11.81 10.67 16.57
CA ALA A 31 10.68 10.20 17.35
C ALA A 31 10.76 8.70 17.69
N PHE A 32 11.16 7.86 16.72
CA PHE A 32 11.11 6.40 16.83
C PHE A 32 12.48 5.74 17.00
N GLY A 33 13.58 6.48 16.80
CA GLY A 33 14.94 5.99 17.00
C GLY A 33 15.23 4.72 16.19
N VAL A 34 15.70 3.68 16.88
CA VAL A 34 16.04 2.37 16.30
C VAL A 34 14.84 1.62 15.73
N ASP A 35 13.64 1.94 16.19
CA ASP A 35 12.40 1.31 15.72
C ASP A 35 11.84 2.01 14.46
N CYS A 36 12.47 3.08 13.99
CA CYS A 36 12.02 3.83 12.82
C CYS A 36 12.00 2.95 11.57
N LEU A 37 10.97 3.10 10.74
CA LEU A 37 10.90 2.49 9.42
C LEU A 37 12.12 2.91 8.59
N LEU A 38 12.53 2.00 7.69
CA LEU A 38 13.60 2.27 6.74
C LEU A 38 13.27 3.50 5.89
N ASP A 39 14.28 4.28 5.51
CA ASP A 39 14.11 5.51 4.70
C ASP A 39 13.32 5.25 3.41
N ARG A 40 13.56 4.12 2.74
CA ARG A 40 12.81 3.70 1.55
C ARG A 40 11.31 3.50 1.82
N GLN A 41 10.96 2.99 3.01
CA GLN A 41 9.56 2.81 3.39
C GLN A 41 8.92 4.15 3.76
N ASN A 42 9.62 5.00 4.51
CA ASN A 42 9.16 6.36 4.83
C ASN A 42 8.89 7.16 3.56
N PHE A 43 9.83 7.14 2.60
CA PHE A 43 9.65 7.82 1.32
C PHE A 43 8.45 7.28 0.53
N ARG A 44 8.30 5.96 0.45
CA ARG A 44 7.16 5.33 -0.24
C ARG A 44 5.81 5.74 0.36
N TRP A 45 5.72 5.77 1.69
CA TRP A 45 4.49 6.19 2.38
C TRP A 45 4.24 7.69 2.25
N HIS A 46 5.27 8.51 2.37
CA HIS A 46 5.17 9.96 2.20
C HIS A 46 4.64 10.31 0.81
N LYS A 47 5.24 9.73 -0.25
CA LYS A 47 4.76 9.89 -1.62
C LYS A 47 3.31 9.43 -1.78
N ALA A 48 2.96 8.25 -1.28
CA ALA A 48 1.60 7.74 -1.39
C ALA A 48 0.57 8.65 -0.70
N PHE A 49 0.90 9.24 0.45
CA PHE A 49 0.01 10.17 1.14
C PHE A 49 -0.05 11.55 0.45
N ALA A 50 1.03 12.00 -0.18
CA ALA A 50 1.02 13.20 -1.00
C ALA A 50 0.16 13.02 -2.27
N GLU A 51 0.01 11.78 -2.76
CA GLU A 51 -0.91 11.39 -3.84
C GLU A 51 -2.34 11.05 -3.32
N ASP A 52 -2.73 11.61 -2.18
CA ASP A 52 -4.08 11.47 -1.57
C ASP A 52 -4.52 10.04 -1.20
N ARG A 53 -3.58 9.12 -0.97
CA ARG A 53 -3.93 7.81 -0.40
C ARG A 53 -4.61 7.96 0.96
N LYS A 54 -5.83 7.42 1.09
CA LYS A 54 -6.60 7.47 2.34
C LYS A 54 -6.19 6.40 3.35
N ASP A 55 -5.82 5.21 2.89
CA ASP A 55 -5.52 4.07 3.75
C ASP A 55 -4.05 4.03 4.22
N VAL A 56 -3.85 3.63 5.48
CA VAL A 56 -2.56 3.46 6.16
C VAL A 56 -2.13 1.99 6.26
N LYS A 57 -3.05 1.06 5.99
CA LYS A 57 -2.73 -0.35 5.84
C LYS A 57 -2.12 -0.60 4.47
N ASP A 58 -1.31 -1.66 4.38
CA ASP A 58 -0.85 -2.14 3.08
C ASP A 58 -2.09 -2.55 2.25
N GLY A 59 -2.09 -2.20 0.96
CA GLY A 59 -3.17 -2.63 0.07
C GLY A 59 -3.22 -4.15 0.02
N ASN A 60 -4.39 -4.69 -0.32
CA ASN A 60 -4.55 -6.14 -0.47
C ASN A 60 -3.46 -6.63 -1.43
N ARG A 61 -2.50 -7.39 -0.90
CA ARG A 61 -1.48 -8.01 -1.75
C ARG A 61 -2.23 -9.07 -2.54
N GLY A 62 -2.65 -8.72 -3.75
CA GLY A 62 -3.08 -9.69 -4.74
C GLY A 62 -1.90 -10.62 -5.02
N GLY A 63 -1.74 -11.63 -4.18
CA GLY A 63 -0.89 -12.76 -4.45
C GLY A 63 -1.50 -13.49 -5.63
N ARG A 64 -0.66 -13.78 -6.62
CA ARG A 64 -0.93 -14.68 -7.76
C ARG A 64 -1.93 -15.78 -7.36
N PRO A 65 -3.00 -16.04 -8.14
CA PRO A 65 -3.86 -17.18 -7.88
C PRO A 65 -2.99 -18.43 -7.72
N SER A 66 -3.04 -19.06 -6.55
CA SER A 66 -2.40 -20.36 -6.36
C SER A 66 -3.11 -21.33 -7.28
N THR A 67 -2.44 -21.75 -8.35
CA THR A 67 -2.89 -22.88 -9.16
C THR A 67 -2.61 -24.16 -8.36
N SER A 68 -3.49 -24.49 -7.41
CA SER A 68 -3.63 -25.87 -6.95
C SER A 68 -4.79 -26.50 -7.73
N SER A 69 -4.42 -27.32 -8.71
CA SER A 69 -5.31 -28.28 -9.33
C SER A 69 -5.93 -29.19 -8.27
N SER A 70 -7.25 -29.12 -8.12
CA SER A 70 -8.12 -30.26 -7.83
C SER A 70 -9.53 -29.84 -8.18
N ASP A 71 -10.14 -30.59 -9.10
CA ASP A 71 -11.56 -30.55 -9.45
C ASP A 71 -12.44 -30.45 -8.20
N ASP A 72 -13.22 -29.39 -8.07
CA ASP A 72 -14.69 -29.53 -8.12
C ASP A 72 -15.37 -28.15 -8.10
N ASN A 73 -16.03 -27.86 -9.22
CA ASN A 73 -17.25 -27.09 -9.39
C ASN A 73 -17.64 -26.03 -8.31
N TYR A 74 -17.29 -24.77 -8.55
CA TYR A 74 -18.12 -23.64 -8.08
C TYR A 74 -18.18 -22.58 -9.17
N VAL A 75 -19.38 -22.36 -9.71
CA VAL A 75 -19.66 -21.35 -10.74
C VAL A 75 -20.32 -20.15 -10.06
N PRO A 76 -19.63 -19.00 -9.88
CA PRO A 76 -20.31 -17.73 -9.72
C PRO A 76 -20.49 -17.13 -11.12
N THR A 77 -21.77 -16.98 -11.47
CA THR A 77 -22.29 -16.41 -12.71
C THR A 77 -21.56 -15.15 -13.16
N LEU A 78 -21.25 -15.16 -14.46
CA LEU A 78 -20.80 -14.08 -15.32
C LEU A 78 -21.54 -12.76 -15.01
N SER A 79 -20.77 -11.69 -14.82
CA SER A 79 -21.19 -10.35 -15.21
C SER A 79 -20.33 -9.97 -16.41
N ASP A 80 -21.04 -9.79 -17.52
CA ASP A 80 -20.54 -9.70 -18.88
C ASP A 80 -19.60 -8.53 -19.17
N SER A 81 -18.99 -8.70 -20.34
CA SER A 81 -18.54 -7.71 -21.32
C SER A 81 -17.10 -7.23 -21.24
N ASP A 82 -16.37 -7.14 -22.34
CA ASP A 82 -16.37 -7.81 -23.65
C ASP A 82 -15.19 -7.18 -24.37
N ASN A 83 -14.25 -8.01 -24.85
CA ASN A 83 -13.49 -7.80 -26.09
C ASN A 83 -12.31 -8.77 -26.11
N ILE A 84 -12.24 -9.60 -27.14
CA ILE A 84 -11.06 -9.71 -28.01
C ILE A 84 -11.41 -10.56 -29.26
N ILE A 85 -11.50 -9.83 -30.39
CA ILE A 85 -10.88 -10.07 -31.71
C ILE A 85 -11.18 -11.38 -32.46
N LYS A 86 -11.83 -11.18 -33.62
CA LYS A 86 -11.98 -12.08 -34.77
C LYS A 86 -10.63 -12.48 -35.38
N VAL A 87 -10.45 -13.77 -35.70
CA VAL A 87 -9.52 -14.25 -36.74
C VAL A 87 -10.13 -15.45 -37.49
N HIS A 88 -10.84 -15.18 -38.59
CA HIS A 88 -10.46 -15.56 -39.97
C HIS A 88 -11.48 -14.93 -40.93
#